data_AF-A0A073J7T2-F1
#
_entry.id   AF-A0A073J7T2-F1
#
_cell.length_a   1.000
_cell.length_b   1.000
_cell.length_c   1.000
_cell.angle_alpha   90.00
_cell.angle_beta   90.00
_cell.angle_gamma   90.00
#
_symmetry.space_group_name_H-M   'P 1'
#
loop_
_entity.id
_entity.type
_entity.pdbx_description
1 polymer ?
#
loop_
_entity_poly.entity_id
_entity_poly.type
_entity_poly.pdbx_seq_one_letter_code
_entity_poly.pdbx_strand_id
1 'polypeptide(L)' 'MGGVWWLILSALTIIPMIKLLPFFGINKYWSAVCLIPFGTIALLWWIGMRLQELEKR' A
#
# COMPACT_ATOMS: atom_id res chain seq x y z
N MET A 1 -9.67 20.27 -12.19
CA MET A 1 -9.24 20.18 -10.78
C MET A 1 -9.24 18.76 -10.21
N GLY A 2 -9.88 17.74 -10.82
CA GLY A 2 -9.93 16.38 -10.24
C GLY A 2 -8.71 15.48 -10.49
N GLY A 3 -8.17 15.43 -11.72
CA GLY A 3 -7.12 14.46 -12.08
C GLY A 3 -5.76 14.71 -11.43
N VAL A 4 -5.28 15.96 -11.42
CA VAL A 4 -4.00 16.32 -10.79
C VAL A 4 -4.05 16.08 -9.27
N TRP A 5 -5.16 16.42 -8.63
CA TRP A 5 -5.37 16.17 -7.20
C TRP A 5 -5.40 14.67 -6.87
N TRP A 6 -6.03 13.85 -7.74
CA TRP A 6 -6.03 12.39 -7.62
C TRP A 6 -4.62 11.79 -7.66
N LEU A 7 -3.77 12.28 -8.56
CA LEU A 7 -2.38 11.83 -8.68
C LEU A 7 -1.55 12.21 -7.45
N ILE A 8 -1.77 13.40 -6.88
CA ILE A 8 -1.10 13.84 -5.65
C ILE A 8 -1.50 12.92 -4.48
N LEU A 9 -2.79 12.65 -4.31
CA LEU A 9 -3.29 11.75 -3.25
C LEU A 9 -2.79 10.31 -3.44
N SER A 10 -2.77 9.83 -4.68
CA SER A 10 -2.24 8.49 -5.00
C SER A 10 -0.75 8.42 -4.69
N ALA A 11 0.03 9.42 -5.09
CA ALA A 11 1.47 9.49 -4.80
C ALA A 11 1.75 9.54 -3.30
N LEU A 12 1.00 10.34 -2.53
CA LEU A 12 1.09 10.39 -1.07
C LEU A 12 0.80 9.05 -0.40
N THR A 13 -0.03 8.21 -1.02
CA THR A 13 -0.35 6.86 -0.52
C THR A 13 0.70 5.82 -0.94
N ILE A 14 1.26 5.94 -2.14
CA ILE A 14 2.29 5.05 -2.68
C ILE A 14 3.60 5.17 -1.89
N ILE A 15 4.03 6.40 -1.58
CA ILE A 15 5.31 6.68 -0.89
C ILE A 15 5.47 5.87 0.41
N PRO A 16 4.53 5.89 1.38
CA PRO A 16 4.65 5.09 2.59
C PRO A 16 4.58 3.59 2.28
N MET A 17 3.76 3.16 1.32
CA MET A 17 3.63 1.75 0.94
C MET A 17 4.92 1.17 0.36
N ILE A 18 5.71 1.96 -0.38
CA ILE A 18 7.03 1.51 -0.87
C ILE A 18 7.95 1.09 0.28
N LYS A 19 7.86 1.75 1.44
CA LYS A 19 8.65 1.39 2.63
C LYS A 19 7.98 0.30 3.48
N LEU A 20 6.65 0.33 3.56
CA LEU A 20 5.90 -0.56 4.43
C LEU A 20 5.80 -1.99 3.88
N LEU A 21 5.53 -2.14 2.59
CA LEU A 21 5.45 -3.46 1.94
C LEU A 21 6.71 -4.34 2.13
N PRO A 22 7.95 -3.85 1.89
CA PRO A 22 9.13 -4.67 2.08
C PRO A 22 9.39 -5.04 3.55
N PHE A 23 8.90 -4.26 4.52
CA PHE A 23 8.97 -4.64 5.93
C PHE A 23 8.18 -5.94 6.20
N PHE A 24 7.06 -6.14 5.53
CA PHE A 24 6.26 -7.37 5.60
C PHE A 24 6.68 -8.47 4.61
N GLY A 25 7.83 -8.30 3.93
CA GLY A 25 8.29 -9.22 2.89
C GLY A 25 7.51 -9.15 1.57
N ILE A 26 6.70 -8.11 1.37
CA ILE A 26 5.94 -7.88 0.13
C ILE A 26 6.77 -7.02 -0.83
N ASN A 27 6.76 -7.37 -2.12
CA ASN A 27 7.58 -6.66 -3.12
C ASN A 27 7.13 -5.19 -3.29
N LYS A 28 8.09 -4.25 -3.26
CA LYS A 28 7.88 -2.80 -3.38
C LYS A 28 7.04 -2.38 -4.60
N TYR A 29 7.10 -3.13 -5.71
CA TYR A 29 6.36 -2.81 -6.93
C TYR A 29 4.84 -2.94 -6.77
N TRP A 30 4.36 -3.67 -5.75
CA TRP A 30 2.93 -3.75 -5.45
C TRP A 30 2.34 -2.41 -5.01
N SER A 31 3.15 -1.47 -4.52
CA SER A 31 2.68 -0.11 -4.19
C SER A 31 2.04 0.62 -5.38
N ALA A 32 2.36 0.27 -6.64
CA ALA A 32 1.73 0.85 -7.82
C ALA A 32 0.20 0.60 -7.87
N VAL A 33 -0.28 -0.43 -7.19
CA VAL A 33 -1.71 -0.78 -7.10
C VAL A 33 -2.49 0.27 -6.31
N CYS A 34 -1.83 1.10 -5.49
CA CYS A 34 -2.44 2.26 -4.81
C CYS A 34 -2.89 3.40 -5.75
N LEU A 35 -2.56 3.35 -7.06
CA LEU A 35 -3.16 4.26 -8.05
C LEU A 35 -4.68 4.06 -8.18
N ILE A 36 -5.15 2.85 -7.85
CA ILE A 36 -6.56 2.47 -7.83
C ILE A 36 -7.01 2.46 -6.37
N PRO A 37 -8.14 3.10 -6.01
CA PRO A 37 -8.54 3.23 -4.62
C PRO A 37 -8.81 1.87 -3.95
N PHE A 38 -9.35 0.91 -4.71
CA PHE A 38 -9.50 -0.48 -4.26
C PHE A 38 -8.17 -1.19 -4.01
N GLY A 39 -7.12 -0.81 -4.74
CA GLY A 39 -5.80 -1.39 -4.59
C GLY A 39 -5.15 -1.07 -3.24
N THR A 40 -5.36 0.14 -2.73
CA THR A 40 -4.94 0.54 -1.39
C THR A 40 -5.60 -0.33 -0.32
N ILE A 41 -6.91 -0.58 -0.44
CA ILE A 41 -7.66 -1.43 0.51
C ILE A 41 -7.11 -2.86 0.52
N ALA A 42 -6.87 -3.44 -0.66
CA ALA A 42 -6.31 -4.78 -0.79
C ALA A 42 -4.90 -4.89 -0.17
N LEU A 43 -4.04 -3.89 -0.38
CA LEU A 43 -2.69 -3.87 0.21
C LEU A 43 -2.73 -3.74 1.73
N LEU A 44 -3.59 -2.86 2.25
CA LEU A 44 -3.79 -2.73 3.70
C LEU A 44 -4.29 -4.04 4.32
N TRP A 45 -5.21 -4.74 3.64
CA TRP A 45 -5.67 -6.04 4.08
C TRP A 45 -4.54 -7.07 4.13
N TRP A 46 -3.73 -7.13 3.07
CA TRP A 46 -2.58 -8.04 3.01
C TRP A 46 -1.58 -7.74 4.14
N ILE A 47 -1.25 -6.46 4.35
CA ILE A 47 -0.41 -6.02 5.47
C ILE A 47 -1.02 -6.47 6.81
N GLY A 48 -2.32 -6.30 7.00
CA GLY A 48 -3.01 -6.76 8.21
C GLY A 48 -2.86 -8.26 8.45
N MET A 49 -3.02 -9.09 7.42
CA MET A 49 -2.80 -10.53 7.54
C MET A 49 -1.34 -10.86 7.89
N ARG A 50 -0.37 -10.19 7.26
CA ARG A 50 1.06 -10.37 7.57
C ARG A 50 1.41 -9.91 8.98
N LEU A 51 0.78 -8.85 9.47
CA LEU A 51 0.95 -8.36 10.83
C LEU A 51 0.46 -9.39 11.85
N GLN A 52 -0.70 -10.02 11.60
CA GLN A 52 -1.21 -11.10 12.47
C GLN A 52 -0.29 -12.33 12.49
N GLU A 53 0.37 -12.65 11.38
CA GLU A 53 1.37 -13.74 11.33
C GLU A 53 2.61 -13.42 12.16
N LEU A 54 3.04 -12.15 12.19
CA LEU A 54 4.18 -11.70 12.99
C LEU A 54 3.84 -11.64 14.48
N GLU A 55 2.64 -11.19 14.85
CA GLU A 55 2.21 -11.09 16.27
C GLU A 55 1.98 -12.47 16.91
N LYS A 56 1.66 -13.49 16.10
CA LYS A 56 1.52 -14.88 16.57
C LYS A 56 2.86 -15.61 16.76
N ARG A 57 3.98 -15.02 16.31
CA ARG A 57 5.33 -15.56 16.54
C ARG A 57 5.95 -14.96 17.79
#